data_AF-A0A428ZYY4-F1
#
_entry.id   AF-A0A428ZYY4-F1
#
_cell.length_a   1.000
_cell.length_b   1.000
_cell.length_c   1.000
_cell.angle_alpha   90.00
_cell.angle_beta   90.00
_cell.angle_gamma   90.00
#
_symmetry.space_group_name_H-M   'P 1'
#
loop_
_entity.id
_entity.type
_entity.pdbx_description
1 polymer ?
#
loop_
_entity_poly.entity_id
_entity_poly.type
_entity_poly.pdbx_seq_one_letter_code
_entity_poly.pdbx_strand_id
1 'polypeptide(L)'
;MHSPNHVMEEPALLDELGLVAGLRVLDLGCGDAAIGRTLLASGCRSYLGIDGSTEMTRAAKATLAGTPGRVERMDIERFSAPPRTFDLIISRLALHYVDDLDAVLAGCRRCLSPGGRLLITVVHPVITSHEARRSTEQARTDWVVDDYFHPGARRRDWLGNTVTWYHRTIEDYVTALTRAQFAITALRECPPRPDRFAGDMAELARRRRVPLFLLLAGSRA
;
A
#
# COMPACT_ATOMS: atom_id res chain seq x y z
N MET A 1 2.92 2.78 -21.80
CA MET A 1 3.81 2.26 -20.74
C MET A 1 2.92 1.69 -19.65
N HIS A 2 3.07 0.42 -19.28
CA HIS A 2 2.25 -0.16 -18.22
C HIS A 2 2.71 0.39 -16.86
N SER A 3 1.77 0.94 -16.07
CA SER A 3 2.08 1.40 -14.71
C SER A 3 2.63 0.22 -13.89
N PRO A 4 3.78 0.35 -13.20
CA PRO A 4 4.31 -0.70 -12.33
C PRO A 4 3.32 -1.16 -11.26
N ASN A 5 2.43 -0.27 -10.82
CA ASN A 5 1.38 -0.61 -9.88
C ASN A 5 0.44 -1.68 -10.48
N HIS A 6 0.06 -1.57 -11.75
CA HIS A 6 -0.87 -2.53 -12.38
C HIS A 6 -0.22 -3.86 -12.79
N VAL A 7 1.09 -3.87 -13.08
CA VAL A 7 1.77 -5.08 -13.61
C VAL A 7 2.63 -5.81 -12.58
N MET A 8 2.85 -5.20 -11.40
CA MET A 8 3.65 -5.78 -10.32
C MET A 8 2.93 -5.78 -8.97
N GLU A 9 2.51 -4.61 -8.48
CA GLU A 9 1.90 -4.49 -7.13
C GLU A 9 0.50 -5.09 -7.06
N GLU A 10 -0.40 -4.65 -7.93
CA GLU A 10 -1.82 -5.04 -7.90
C GLU A 10 -2.01 -6.55 -8.09
N PRO A 11 -1.33 -7.22 -9.02
CA PRO A 11 -1.43 -8.67 -9.11
C PRO A 11 -0.95 -9.38 -7.83
N ALA A 12 0.11 -8.90 -7.18
CA ALA A 12 0.59 -9.49 -5.94
C ALA A 12 -0.39 -9.28 -4.77
N LEU A 13 -1.01 -8.09 -4.71
CA LEU A 13 -2.05 -7.77 -3.74
C LEU A 13 -3.29 -8.66 -3.95
N LEU A 14 -3.78 -8.79 -5.18
CA LEU A 14 -4.96 -9.60 -5.51
C LEU A 14 -4.76 -11.09 -5.18
N ASP A 15 -3.56 -11.63 -5.45
CA ASP A 15 -3.21 -13.00 -5.05
C ASP A 15 -3.27 -13.18 -3.52
N GLU A 16 -2.78 -12.19 -2.76
CA GLU A 16 -2.73 -12.26 -1.30
C GLU A 16 -4.11 -12.01 -0.64
N LEU A 17 -4.96 -11.18 -1.26
CA LEU A 17 -6.30 -10.85 -0.76
C LEU A 17 -7.17 -12.11 -0.58
N GLY A 18 -7.10 -13.05 -1.52
CA GLY A 18 -7.92 -14.26 -1.51
C GLY A 18 -9.43 -13.96 -1.51
N LEU A 19 -10.22 -14.79 -0.83
CA LEU A 19 -11.67 -14.58 -0.73
C LEU A 19 -12.01 -13.38 0.16
N VAL A 20 -12.81 -12.45 -0.39
CA VAL A 20 -13.24 -11.23 0.31
C VAL A 20 -14.76 -11.15 0.54
N ALA A 21 -15.49 -12.14 0.04
CA ALA A 21 -16.95 -12.20 0.18
C ALA A 21 -17.37 -12.17 1.66
N GLY A 22 -18.31 -11.30 2.00
CA GLY A 22 -18.82 -11.12 3.36
C GLY A 22 -17.93 -10.32 4.32
N LEU A 23 -16.69 -9.96 3.93
CA LEU A 23 -15.77 -9.24 4.83
C LEU A 23 -16.11 -7.75 4.95
N ARG A 24 -15.88 -7.18 6.15
CA ARG A 24 -15.87 -5.73 6.38
C ARG A 24 -14.46 -5.20 6.14
N VAL A 25 -14.30 -4.35 5.14
CA VAL A 25 -13.00 -3.87 4.67
C VAL A 25 -12.78 -2.40 5.06
N LEU A 26 -11.58 -2.12 5.59
CA LEU A 26 -11.01 -0.78 5.71
C LEU A 26 -9.86 -0.64 4.71
N ASP A 27 -9.81 0.46 3.97
CA ASP A 27 -8.72 0.82 3.07
C ASP A 27 -8.07 2.14 3.53
N LEU A 28 -6.84 2.06 4.02
CA LEU A 28 -6.06 3.20 4.52
C LEU A 28 -5.20 3.77 3.39
N GLY A 29 -5.50 5.01 2.98
CA GLY A 29 -4.92 5.63 1.79
C GLY A 29 -5.58 5.11 0.52
N CYS A 30 -6.92 5.19 0.46
CA CYS A 30 -7.70 4.50 -0.57
C CYS A 30 -7.56 5.12 -1.97
N GLY A 31 -6.96 6.31 -2.12
CA GLY A 31 -6.83 6.99 -3.40
C GLY A 31 -8.19 7.23 -4.04
N ASP A 32 -8.35 6.80 -5.29
CA ASP A 32 -9.61 6.86 -6.05
C ASP A 32 -10.58 5.69 -5.78
N ALA A 33 -10.27 4.84 -4.80
CA ALA A 33 -11.02 3.66 -4.40
C ALA A 33 -11.34 2.66 -5.53
N ALA A 34 -10.53 2.61 -6.59
CA ALA A 34 -10.69 1.62 -7.67
C ALA A 34 -10.68 0.18 -7.14
N ILE A 35 -9.77 -0.13 -6.20
CA ILE A 35 -9.75 -1.44 -5.52
C ILE A 35 -11.00 -1.67 -4.68
N GLY A 36 -11.50 -0.65 -3.99
CA GLY A 36 -12.73 -0.73 -3.21
C GLY A 36 -13.93 -1.15 -4.06
N ARG A 37 -14.03 -0.61 -5.28
CA ARG A 37 -15.06 -1.02 -6.24
C ARG A 37 -14.93 -2.49 -6.63
N THR A 38 -13.72 -2.97 -6.88
CA THR A 38 -13.43 -4.38 -7.17
C THR A 38 -13.79 -5.29 -6.00
N LEU A 39 -13.46 -4.91 -4.76
CA LEU A 39 -13.78 -5.67 -3.56
C LEU A 39 -15.28 -5.77 -3.30
N LEU A 40 -16.01 -4.67 -3.52
CA LEU A 40 -17.48 -4.63 -3.43
C LEU A 40 -18.13 -5.50 -4.50
N ALA A 41 -17.64 -5.44 -5.74
CA ALA A 41 -18.09 -6.33 -6.81
C ALA A 41 -17.78 -7.81 -6.52
N SER A 42 -16.74 -8.08 -5.74
CA SER A 42 -16.36 -9.41 -5.25
C SER A 42 -17.12 -9.85 -4.00
N GLY A 43 -18.13 -9.08 -3.58
CA GLY A 43 -19.06 -9.44 -2.52
C GLY A 43 -18.61 -9.12 -1.10
N CYS A 44 -17.62 -8.24 -0.90
CA CYS A 44 -17.32 -7.77 0.46
C CYS A 44 -18.56 -7.08 1.06
N ARG A 45 -18.80 -7.27 2.36
CA ARG A 45 -20.02 -6.82 3.03
C ARG A 45 -20.07 -5.29 3.15
N SER A 46 -18.94 -4.66 3.41
CA SER A 46 -18.83 -3.21 3.51
C SER A 46 -17.41 -2.77 3.20
N TYR A 47 -17.28 -1.56 2.68
CA TYR A 47 -15.99 -0.93 2.38
C TYR A 47 -15.98 0.49 2.96
N LEU A 48 -14.93 0.81 3.72
CA LEU A 48 -14.62 2.17 4.15
C LEU A 48 -13.21 2.54 3.67
N GLY A 49 -13.11 3.56 2.82
CA GLY A 49 -11.84 4.15 2.40
C GLY A 49 -11.51 5.41 3.20
N ILE A 50 -10.25 5.55 3.58
CA ILE A 50 -9.71 6.74 4.25
C ILE A 50 -8.64 7.35 3.34
N ASP A 51 -8.73 8.65 3.05
CA ASP A 51 -7.69 9.36 2.29
C ASP A 51 -7.54 10.82 2.76
N GLY A 52 -6.32 11.34 2.76
CA GLY A 52 -6.06 12.73 3.18
C GLY A 52 -6.39 13.77 2.09
N SER A 53 -6.35 13.37 0.81
CA SER A 53 -6.54 14.29 -0.33
C SER A 53 -8.02 14.56 -0.59
N THR A 54 -8.33 15.85 -0.75
CA THR A 54 -9.66 16.31 -1.16
C THR A 54 -10.01 15.81 -2.57
N GLU A 55 -9.05 15.86 -3.48
CA GLU A 55 -9.18 15.44 -4.87
C GLU A 55 -9.41 13.94 -4.97
N MET A 56 -8.60 13.13 -4.26
CA MET A 56 -8.74 11.66 -4.23
C MET A 56 -10.05 11.24 -3.58
N THR A 57 -10.41 11.83 -2.43
CA THR A 57 -11.71 11.55 -1.80
C THR A 57 -12.88 11.84 -2.73
N ARG A 58 -12.82 12.96 -3.48
CA ARG A 58 -13.86 13.30 -4.47
C ARG A 58 -13.93 12.26 -5.60
N ALA A 59 -12.78 11.85 -6.13
CA ALA A 59 -12.70 10.80 -7.15
C ALA A 59 -13.23 9.47 -6.62
N ALA A 60 -12.83 9.06 -5.42
CA ALA A 60 -13.27 7.84 -4.77
C ALA A 60 -14.78 7.77 -4.55
N LYS A 61 -15.40 8.87 -4.12
CA LYS A 61 -16.86 8.97 -4.00
C LYS A 61 -17.56 8.79 -5.35
N ALA A 62 -16.97 9.31 -6.44
CA ALA A 62 -17.50 9.11 -7.78
C ALA A 62 -17.30 7.65 -8.25
N THR A 63 -16.14 7.05 -8.01
CA THR A 63 -15.84 5.64 -8.32
C THR A 63 -16.82 4.69 -7.62
N LEU A 64 -17.18 4.99 -6.38
CA LEU A 64 -18.08 4.17 -5.56
C LEU A 64 -19.57 4.54 -5.69
N ALA A 65 -19.92 5.48 -6.57
CA ALA A 65 -21.31 5.86 -6.78
C ALA A 65 -22.16 4.65 -7.18
N GLY A 66 -23.32 4.48 -6.51
CA GLY A 66 -24.19 3.32 -6.71
C GLY A 66 -23.77 2.04 -5.97
N THR A 67 -22.72 2.10 -5.15
CA THR A 67 -22.29 0.99 -4.28
C THR A 67 -22.52 1.33 -2.80
N PRO A 68 -22.50 0.36 -1.86
CA PRO A 68 -22.59 0.65 -0.43
C PRO A 68 -21.27 1.13 0.19
N GLY A 69 -20.22 1.35 -0.62
CA GLY A 69 -18.91 1.82 -0.15
C GLY A 69 -18.94 3.25 0.37
N ARG A 70 -18.12 3.53 1.39
CA ARG A 70 -17.98 4.87 1.99
C ARG A 70 -16.53 5.34 1.89
N VAL A 71 -16.36 6.66 1.85
CA VAL A 71 -15.05 7.31 1.84
C VAL A 71 -15.09 8.51 2.78
N GLU A 72 -14.10 8.58 3.67
CA GLU A 72 -13.91 9.69 4.59
C GLU A 72 -12.56 10.36 4.35
N ARG A 73 -12.56 11.69 4.39
CA ARG A 73 -11.35 12.48 4.23
C ARG A 73 -10.71 12.72 5.59
N MET A 74 -9.58 12.08 5.85
CA MET A 74 -8.77 12.29 7.05
C MET A 74 -7.37 11.71 6.88
N ASP A 75 -6.42 12.21 7.66
CA ASP A 75 -5.09 11.61 7.77
C ASP A 75 -5.20 10.21 8.38
N ILE A 76 -4.45 9.25 7.85
CA ILE A 76 -4.44 7.85 8.34
C ILE A 76 -4.12 7.81 9.84
N GLU A 77 -3.19 8.65 10.31
CA GLU A 77 -2.77 8.74 11.71
C GLU A 77 -3.89 9.20 12.66
N ARG A 78 -4.92 9.88 12.13
CA ARG A 78 -6.09 10.34 12.92
C ARG A 78 -7.23 9.32 12.94
N PHE A 79 -7.18 8.30 12.08
CA PHE A 79 -8.27 7.35 11.97
C PHE A 79 -8.42 6.52 13.24
N SER A 80 -9.64 6.40 13.71
CA SER A 80 -9.99 5.50 14.81
C SER A 80 -11.37 4.89 14.58
N ALA A 81 -11.53 3.65 15.02
CA ALA A 81 -12.80 2.94 15.00
C ALA A 81 -12.92 2.08 16.26
N PRO A 82 -14.14 1.64 16.62
CA PRO A 82 -14.33 0.67 17.69
C PRO A 82 -13.53 -0.62 17.46
N PRO A 83 -13.16 -1.35 18.52
CA PRO A 83 -12.49 -2.63 18.36
C PRO A 83 -13.32 -3.62 17.54
N ARG A 84 -12.66 -4.51 16.78
CA ARG A 84 -13.31 -5.61 16.04
C ARG A 84 -14.37 -5.17 15.01
N THR A 85 -14.12 -4.02 14.39
CA THR A 85 -14.98 -3.41 13.37
C THR A 85 -14.72 -3.96 11.96
N PHE A 86 -13.49 -4.38 11.67
CA PHE A 86 -13.09 -4.85 10.34
C PHE A 86 -12.60 -6.29 10.36
N ASP A 87 -12.74 -6.98 9.23
CA ASP A 87 -12.23 -8.34 9.02
C ASP A 87 -10.97 -8.31 8.15
N LEU A 88 -10.83 -7.27 7.33
CA LEU A 88 -9.69 -7.00 6.47
C LEU A 88 -9.34 -5.51 6.53
N ILE A 89 -8.07 -5.20 6.76
CA ILE A 89 -7.51 -3.86 6.54
C ILE A 89 -6.53 -3.97 5.38
N ILE A 90 -6.66 -3.10 4.39
CA ILE A 90 -5.69 -2.93 3.32
C ILE A 90 -5.07 -1.53 3.38
N SER A 91 -3.83 -1.40 2.92
CA SER A 91 -3.23 -0.09 2.65
C SER A 91 -2.30 -0.21 1.46
N ARG A 92 -2.68 0.40 0.33
CA ARG A 92 -1.94 0.30 -0.92
C ARG A 92 -1.07 1.52 -1.11
N LEU A 93 0.25 1.33 -1.08
CA LEU A 93 1.24 2.39 -1.35
C LEU A 93 0.98 3.68 -0.57
N ALA A 94 0.57 3.56 0.71
CA ALA A 94 0.23 4.72 1.54
C ALA A 94 1.05 4.81 2.84
N LEU A 95 1.37 3.69 3.51
CA LEU A 95 2.02 3.75 4.83
C LEU A 95 3.48 4.26 4.82
N HIS A 96 4.11 4.40 3.66
CA HIS A 96 5.41 5.07 3.56
C HIS A 96 5.30 6.61 3.65
N TYR A 97 4.10 7.18 3.65
CA TYR A 97 3.85 8.59 3.98
C TYR A 97 3.61 8.84 5.48
N VAL A 98 3.47 7.79 6.28
CA VAL A 98 3.18 7.87 7.72
C VAL A 98 4.47 7.92 8.52
N ASP A 99 4.55 8.82 9.50
CA ASP A 99 5.69 8.94 10.42
C ASP A 99 5.57 7.93 11.57
N ASP A 100 4.43 7.93 12.27
CA ASP A 100 4.19 7.01 13.38
C ASP A 100 3.50 5.72 12.90
N LEU A 101 4.28 4.88 12.22
CA LEU A 101 3.80 3.59 11.71
C LEU A 101 3.35 2.66 12.86
N ASP A 102 4.04 2.70 14.00
CA ASP A 102 3.72 1.84 15.16
C ASP A 102 2.33 2.18 15.72
N ALA A 103 1.98 3.46 15.85
CA ALA A 103 0.65 3.88 16.28
C ALA A 103 -0.45 3.45 15.29
N VAL A 104 -0.21 3.61 13.98
CA VAL A 104 -1.16 3.18 12.94
C VAL A 104 -1.37 1.66 12.97
N LEU A 105 -0.29 0.87 13.09
CA LEU A 105 -0.39 -0.59 13.18
C LEU A 105 -1.07 -1.05 14.47
N ALA A 106 -0.82 -0.39 15.61
CA ALA A 106 -1.55 -0.66 16.86
C ALA A 106 -3.06 -0.35 16.72
N GLY A 107 -3.40 0.74 16.03
CA GLY A 107 -4.77 1.07 15.65
C GLY A 107 -5.41 -0.02 14.78
N CYS A 108 -4.71 -0.46 13.73
CA CYS A 108 -5.14 -1.56 12.86
C CYS A 108 -5.40 -2.85 13.68
N ARG A 109 -4.45 -3.21 14.56
CA ARG A 109 -4.57 -4.39 15.43
C ARG A 109 -5.81 -4.33 16.30
N ARG A 110 -6.15 -3.18 16.87
CA ARG A 110 -7.35 -2.97 17.70
C ARG A 110 -8.64 -3.09 16.88
N CYS A 111 -8.68 -2.46 15.71
CA CYS A 111 -9.87 -2.39 14.85
C CYS A 111 -10.20 -3.72 14.16
N LEU A 112 -9.22 -4.61 13.95
CA LEU A 112 -9.45 -5.93 13.38
C LEU A 112 -10.20 -6.87 14.33
N SER A 113 -11.03 -7.73 13.78
CA SER A 113 -11.64 -8.86 14.50
C SER A 113 -10.62 -9.97 14.75
N PRO A 114 -10.83 -10.87 15.72
CA PRO A 114 -10.07 -12.12 15.81
C PRO A 114 -10.08 -12.87 14.47
N GLY A 115 -8.92 -13.34 14.02
CA GLY A 115 -8.74 -13.94 12.69
C GLY A 115 -8.70 -12.93 11.53
N GLY A 116 -8.85 -11.64 11.79
CA GLY A 116 -8.79 -10.58 10.78
C GLY A 116 -7.40 -10.40 10.19
N ARG A 117 -7.32 -9.86 8.98
CA ARG A 117 -6.08 -9.74 8.20
C ARG A 117 -5.71 -8.28 7.93
N LEU A 118 -4.42 -8.01 7.90
CA LEU A 118 -3.81 -6.74 7.47
C LEU A 118 -2.93 -7.02 6.25
N LEU A 119 -3.15 -6.31 5.15
CA LEU A 119 -2.30 -6.37 3.95
C LEU A 119 -1.82 -4.96 3.61
N ILE A 120 -0.51 -4.77 3.54
CA ILE A 120 0.10 -3.47 3.24
C ILE A 120 1.04 -3.60 2.05
N THR A 121 1.01 -2.62 1.15
CA THR A 121 2.05 -2.44 0.13
C THR A 121 2.70 -1.08 0.32
N VAL A 122 4.03 -1.02 0.22
CA VAL A 122 4.81 0.21 0.30
C VAL A 122 5.83 0.25 -0.82
N VAL A 123 6.35 1.45 -1.13
CA VAL A 123 7.53 1.56 -1.99
C VAL A 123 8.69 0.84 -1.31
N HIS A 124 9.39 -0.01 -2.05
CA HIS A 124 10.41 -0.88 -1.47
C HIS A 124 11.53 -0.08 -0.79
N PRO A 125 12.08 -0.53 0.35
CA PRO A 125 13.17 0.14 1.05
C PRO A 125 14.40 0.47 0.18
N VAL A 126 14.72 -0.39 -0.78
CA VAL A 126 15.79 -0.17 -1.80
C VAL A 126 15.52 1.08 -2.65
N ILE A 127 14.25 1.43 -2.89
CA ILE A 127 13.87 2.62 -3.66
C ILE A 127 13.83 3.86 -2.77
N THR A 128 13.44 3.70 -1.51
CA THR A 128 13.34 4.83 -0.57
C THR A 128 14.66 5.21 0.10
N SER A 129 15.67 4.33 0.08
CA SER A 129 16.91 4.54 0.84
C SER A 129 17.65 5.81 0.48
N HIS A 130 17.65 6.18 -0.80
CA HIS A 130 18.38 7.34 -1.32
C HIS A 130 17.45 8.47 -1.80
N GLU A 131 17.69 9.72 -1.39
CA GLU A 131 17.04 10.92 -1.95
C GLU A 131 17.45 11.16 -3.41
N ALA A 132 16.84 10.43 -4.34
CA ALA A 132 17.02 10.69 -5.76
C ALA A 132 16.46 12.09 -6.11
N ARG A 133 17.38 13.04 -6.37
CA ARG A 133 17.12 14.40 -6.87
C ARG A 133 17.10 14.51 -8.40
N ARG A 134 17.12 13.39 -9.12
CA ARG A 134 17.26 13.42 -10.58
C ARG A 134 15.91 13.42 -11.27
N SER A 135 15.57 14.55 -11.92
CA SER A 135 14.66 14.55 -13.05
C SER A 135 15.48 14.28 -14.31
N THR A 136 15.24 13.14 -14.96
CA THR A 136 15.67 12.94 -16.35
C THR A 136 14.48 12.35 -17.09
N GLU A 137 14.18 12.86 -18.28
CA GLU A 137 13.09 12.38 -19.13
C GLU A 137 13.27 10.92 -19.59
N GLN A 138 14.49 10.37 -19.45
CA GLN A 138 14.83 9.01 -19.83
C GLN A 138 14.45 7.97 -18.77
N ALA A 139 14.12 6.75 -19.25
CA ALA A 139 13.86 5.62 -18.37
C ALA A 139 15.09 5.26 -17.54
N ARG A 140 14.94 5.23 -16.21
CA ARG A 140 16.01 4.86 -15.26
C ARG A 140 16.58 3.47 -15.58
N THR A 141 17.91 3.39 -15.68
CA THR A 141 18.69 2.18 -16.00
C THR A 141 19.66 1.77 -14.89
N ASP A 142 19.65 2.40 -13.73
CA ASP A 142 20.41 1.98 -12.54
C ASP A 142 19.70 2.45 -11.27
N TRP A 143 20.00 1.83 -10.13
CA TRP A 143 19.42 2.20 -8.84
C TRP A 143 20.52 2.35 -7.81
N VAL A 144 20.60 3.55 -7.23
CA VAL A 144 21.51 3.86 -6.13
C VAL A 144 20.82 3.42 -4.85
N VAL A 145 21.48 2.52 -4.13
CA VAL A 145 21.14 2.13 -2.77
C VAL A 145 22.19 2.76 -1.87
N ASP A 146 21.80 3.83 -1.20
CA ASP A 146 22.61 4.54 -0.22
C ASP A 146 21.73 4.87 0.99
N ASP A 147 22.33 5.17 2.14
CA ASP A 147 21.65 5.52 3.40
C ASP A 147 20.56 4.52 3.86
N TYR A 148 20.70 3.24 3.47
CA TYR A 148 19.68 2.20 3.72
C TYR A 148 19.47 1.91 5.22
N PHE A 149 20.52 1.96 6.03
CA PHE A 149 20.39 1.76 7.48
C PHE A 149 20.15 3.07 8.25
N HIS A 150 19.81 4.16 7.55
CA HIS A 150 19.47 5.44 8.14
C HIS A 150 17.97 5.75 7.94
N PRO A 151 17.07 5.17 8.76
CA PRO A 151 15.63 5.40 8.63
C PRO A 151 15.27 6.87 8.88
N GLY A 152 14.14 7.32 8.34
CA GLY A 152 13.61 8.67 8.55
C GLY A 152 13.10 9.33 7.28
N ALA A 153 12.80 10.61 7.38
CA ALA A 153 12.23 11.40 6.29
C ALA A 153 13.14 11.42 5.04
N ARG A 154 12.50 11.39 3.87
CA ARG A 154 13.08 11.54 2.54
C ARG A 154 12.18 12.48 1.76
N ARG A 155 12.69 13.65 1.36
CA ARG A 155 11.91 14.62 0.60
C ARG A 155 11.92 14.25 -0.89
N ARG A 156 10.76 14.30 -1.52
CA ARG A 156 10.57 13.98 -2.94
C ARG A 156 9.73 15.05 -3.61
N ASP A 157 10.15 15.46 -4.80
CA ASP A 157 9.30 16.24 -5.68
C ASP A 157 8.43 15.28 -6.50
N TRP A 158 7.12 15.45 -6.39
CA TRP A 158 6.12 14.65 -7.07
C TRP A 158 5.03 15.55 -7.65
N LEU A 159 4.94 15.58 -8.98
CA LEU A 159 3.94 16.36 -9.73
C LEU A 159 3.86 17.84 -9.31
N GLY A 160 5.02 18.47 -9.02
CA GLY A 160 5.11 19.87 -8.60
C GLY A 160 4.88 20.12 -7.11
N ASN A 161 4.62 19.07 -6.32
CA ASN A 161 4.51 19.15 -4.86
C ASN A 161 5.69 18.44 -4.18
N THR A 162 6.13 18.94 -3.03
CA THR A 162 7.06 18.20 -2.18
C THR A 162 6.27 17.26 -1.26
N VAL A 163 6.54 15.97 -1.36
CA VAL A 163 6.02 14.94 -0.44
C VAL A 163 7.15 14.38 0.40
N THR A 164 6.81 13.93 1.61
CA THR A 164 7.76 13.25 2.50
C THR A 164 7.44 11.77 2.52
N TRP A 165 8.42 10.94 2.17
CA TRP A 165 8.39 9.52 2.46
C TRP A 165 9.21 9.25 3.72
N TYR A 166 8.80 8.30 4.54
CA TYR A 166 9.55 7.85 5.70
C TYR A 166 10.23 6.53 5.35
N HIS A 167 11.53 6.61 5.06
CA HIS A 167 12.36 5.44 4.79
C HIS A 167 12.46 4.57 6.04
N ARG A 168 12.26 3.27 5.83
CA ARG A 168 12.37 2.19 6.79
C ARG A 168 12.98 1.00 6.06
N THR A 169 13.80 0.22 6.74
CA THR A 169 14.31 -1.04 6.21
C THR A 169 13.19 -2.09 6.14
N ILE A 170 13.44 -3.22 5.47
CA ILE A 170 12.53 -4.36 5.54
C ILE A 170 12.39 -4.84 7.01
N GLU A 171 13.50 -4.85 7.75
CA GLU A 171 13.54 -5.23 9.16
C GLU A 171 12.65 -4.33 10.03
N ASP A 172 12.68 -3.02 9.79
CA ASP A 172 11.83 -2.06 10.52
C ASP A 172 10.34 -2.35 10.31
N TYR A 173 9.92 -2.60 9.06
CA TYR A 173 8.51 -2.93 8.77
C TYR A 173 8.08 -4.26 9.42
N VAL A 174 8.91 -5.30 9.34
CA VAL A 174 8.66 -6.61 9.95
C VAL A 174 8.60 -6.50 11.47
N THR A 175 9.51 -5.73 12.06
CA THR A 175 9.57 -5.48 13.50
C THR A 175 8.34 -4.70 13.97
N ALA A 176 7.90 -3.68 13.23
CA ALA A 176 6.71 -2.90 13.54
C ALA A 176 5.43 -3.77 13.56
N LEU A 177 5.26 -4.66 12.57
CA LEU A 177 4.16 -5.64 12.54
C LEU A 177 4.21 -6.60 13.74
N THR A 178 5.40 -7.09 14.08
CA THR A 178 5.61 -8.00 15.22
C THR A 178 5.31 -7.32 16.55
N ARG A 179 5.76 -6.09 16.75
CA ARG A 179 5.46 -5.26 17.94
C ARG A 179 3.97 -4.97 18.07
N ALA A 180 3.29 -4.71 16.94
CA ALA A 180 1.84 -4.58 16.87
C ALA A 180 1.09 -5.94 17.00
N GLN A 181 1.80 -7.02 17.31
CA GLN A 181 1.25 -8.35 17.57
C GLN A 181 0.48 -8.97 16.40
N PHE A 182 0.93 -8.69 15.16
CA PHE A 182 0.51 -9.44 13.99
C PHE A 182 1.38 -10.68 13.80
N ALA A 183 0.74 -11.82 13.55
CA ALA A 183 1.45 -12.97 13.00
C ALA A 183 1.68 -12.72 11.52
N ILE A 184 2.94 -12.59 11.10
CA ILE A 184 3.28 -12.32 9.70
C ILE A 184 2.98 -13.56 8.86
N THR A 185 2.17 -13.38 7.82
CA THR A 185 1.73 -14.48 6.93
C THR A 185 2.36 -14.39 5.54
N ALA A 186 2.80 -13.21 5.11
CA ALA A 186 3.51 -13.05 3.85
C ALA A 186 4.49 -11.87 3.87
N LEU A 187 5.58 -12.04 3.15
CA LEU A 187 6.50 -11.00 2.71
C LEU A 187 6.77 -11.24 1.22
N ARG A 188 6.49 -10.24 0.38
CA ARG A 188 6.70 -10.33 -1.09
C ARG A 188 7.34 -9.06 -1.62
N GLU A 189 8.26 -9.21 -2.56
CA GLU A 189 8.92 -8.08 -3.26
C GLU A 189 8.31 -7.80 -4.64
N CYS A 190 7.15 -8.41 -4.94
CA CYS A 190 6.32 -8.16 -6.11
C CYS A 190 7.09 -8.16 -7.45
N PRO A 191 7.71 -9.29 -7.86
CA PRO A 191 8.42 -9.35 -9.15
C PRO A 191 7.45 -9.13 -10.33
N PRO A 192 7.96 -8.62 -11.47
CA PRO A 192 7.11 -8.37 -12.63
C PRO A 192 6.55 -9.68 -13.21
N ARG A 193 5.24 -9.70 -13.47
CA ARG A 193 4.56 -10.85 -14.09
C ARG A 193 4.67 -10.81 -15.61
N PRO A 194 5.38 -11.75 -16.28
CA PRO A 194 5.66 -11.66 -17.72
C PRO A 194 4.42 -11.51 -18.60
N ASP A 195 3.31 -12.16 -18.25
CA ASP A 195 2.02 -12.09 -18.95
C ASP A 195 1.40 -10.68 -18.96
N ARG A 196 1.84 -9.79 -18.06
CA ARG A 196 1.30 -8.43 -17.91
C ARG A 196 2.05 -7.36 -18.70
N PHE A 197 3.11 -7.73 -19.42
CA PHE A 197 3.94 -6.78 -20.19
C PHE A 197 3.57 -6.72 -21.69
N ALA A 198 2.55 -7.46 -22.14
CA ALA A 198 2.07 -7.44 -23.53
C ALA A 198 3.19 -7.61 -24.59
N GLY A 199 4.22 -8.40 -24.28
CA GLY A 199 5.38 -8.62 -25.15
C GLY A 199 6.51 -7.59 -25.04
N ASP A 200 6.39 -6.56 -24.19
CA ASP A 200 7.46 -5.59 -23.91
C ASP A 200 8.57 -6.21 -23.05
N MET A 201 9.45 -6.98 -23.70
CA MET A 201 10.54 -7.71 -23.05
C MET A 201 11.62 -6.77 -22.51
N ALA A 202 11.80 -5.58 -23.10
CA ALA A 202 12.76 -4.60 -22.62
C ALA A 202 12.31 -3.99 -21.29
N GLU A 203 11.04 -3.60 -21.17
CA GLU A 203 10.48 -3.13 -19.91
C GLU A 203 10.44 -4.25 -18.86
N LEU A 204 10.06 -5.48 -19.23
CA LEU A 204 10.11 -6.62 -18.32
C LEU A 204 11.53 -6.85 -17.78
N ALA A 205 12.54 -6.86 -18.65
CA ALA A 205 13.94 -7.00 -18.24
C ALA A 205 14.36 -5.88 -17.30
N ARG A 206 13.95 -4.63 -17.57
CA ARG A 206 14.22 -3.48 -16.70
C ARG A 206 13.57 -3.63 -15.32
N ARG A 207 12.31 -4.08 -15.26
CA ARG A 207 11.56 -4.27 -14.00
C ARG A 207 12.03 -5.48 -13.18
N ARG A 208 12.82 -6.38 -13.75
CA ARG A 208 13.47 -7.49 -13.02
C ARG A 208 14.73 -7.07 -12.25
N ARG A 209 15.24 -5.86 -12.47
CA ARG A 209 16.54 -5.43 -11.93
C ARG A 209 16.49 -4.96 -10.49
N VAL A 210 15.33 -4.49 -10.03
CA VAL A 210 15.17 -3.96 -8.67
C VAL A 210 13.73 -4.19 -8.19
N PRO A 211 13.51 -4.53 -6.91
CA PRO A 211 12.17 -4.54 -6.34
C PRO A 211 11.65 -3.11 -6.21
N LEU A 212 10.41 -2.88 -6.66
CA LEU A 212 9.75 -1.57 -6.56
C LEU A 212 8.81 -1.48 -5.37
N PHE A 213 8.28 -2.62 -4.94
CA PHE A 213 7.25 -2.70 -3.92
C PHE A 213 7.62 -3.75 -2.90
N LEU A 214 7.26 -3.47 -1.64
CA LEU A 214 7.25 -4.46 -0.57
C LEU A 214 5.80 -4.67 -0.17
N LEU A 215 5.34 -5.91 -0.20
CA LEU A 215 4.05 -6.34 0.34
C LEU A 215 4.30 -7.14 1.61
N LEU A 216 3.60 -6.76 2.67
CA LEU A 216 3.56 -7.49 3.93
C LEU A 216 2.12 -7.81 4.29
N ALA A 217 1.87 -9.05 4.71
CA ALA A 217 0.58 -9.47 5.24
C ALA A 217 0.75 -10.05 6.63
N GLY A 218 -0.24 -9.81 7.49
CA GLY A 218 -0.30 -10.38 8.82
C GLY A 218 -1.72 -10.64 9.27
N SER A 219 -1.87 -11.56 10.23
CA SER A 219 -3.13 -11.89 10.85
C SER A 219 -3.17 -11.49 12.32
N ARG A 220 -4.37 -11.12 12.77
CA ARG A 220 -4.70 -10.99 14.19
C ARG A 220 -5.09 -12.38 14.69
N ALA A 221 -4.10 -13.17 15.11
CA ALA A 221 -4.34 -14.36 15.91
C ALA A 221 -4.98 -14.00 17.26
#